data_AF-A0A8I2FZL6-F1
#
_entry.id   AF-A0A8I2FZL6-F1
#
_cell.length_a   1.000
_cell.length_b   1.000
_cell.length_c   1.000
_cell.angle_alpha   90.00
_cell.angle_beta   90.00
_cell.angle_gamma   90.00
#
_symmetry.space_group_name_H-M   'P 1'
#
loop_
_entity.id
_entity.type
_entity.pdbx_description
1 polymer ?
#
loop_
_entity_poly.entity_id
_entity_poly.type
_entity_poly.pdbx_seq_one_letter_code
_entity_poly.pdbx_strand_id
1 'polypeptide(L)' 'MRTTLNIDDSLIQAICKHTGSTNKTEIINNALSEYLGKIRRQNLMNAYGKIDLDLDVRELRNRELQEMKELYE' A
#
# COMPACT_ATOMS: atom_id res chain seq x y z
N MET A 1 -6.47 -12.78 18.41
CA MET A 1 -5.75 -13.40 19.55
C MET A 1 -5.89 -12.49 20.76
N ARG A 2 -6.09 -13.03 21.97
CA ARG A 2 -6.13 -12.21 23.18
C ARG A 2 -4.69 -12.07 23.70
N THR A 3 -4.23 -10.83 23.80
CA THR A 3 -2.85 -10.51 24.18
C THR A 3 -2.89 -9.36 25.18
N THR A 4 -2.02 -9.38 26.18
CA THR A 4 -1.84 -8.27 27.11
C THR A 4 -0.65 -7.43 26.61
N LEU A 5 -0.91 -6.19 26.21
CA LEU A 5 0.10 -5.24 25.73
C LEU A 5 -0.06 -3.94 26.51
N ASN A 6 1.05 -3.36 26.95
CA ASN A 6 1.04 -2.05 27.59
C ASN A 6 1.16 -0.98 26.51
N ILE A 7 0.15 -0.12 26.38
CA ILE A 7 0.06 0.93 25.36
C ILE A 7 -0.21 2.24 26.09
N ASP A 8 0.38 3.33 25.60
CA ASP A 8 0.10 4.66 26.11
C ASP A 8 -1.39 5.02 25.91
N ASP A 9 -2.10 5.22 27.02
CA ASP A 9 -3.53 5.55 27.01
C ASP A 9 -3.79 6.94 26.42
N SER A 10 -2.81 7.86 26.45
CA SER A 10 -2.94 9.18 25.83
C SER A 10 -3.09 9.09 24.31
N LEU A 11 -2.37 8.16 23.67
CA LEU A 11 -2.46 7.90 22.23
C LEU A 11 -3.82 7.30 21.86
N ILE A 12 -4.29 6.32 22.64
CA ILE A 12 -5.60 5.70 22.43
C ILE A 12 -6.71 6.76 22.57
N GLN A 13 -6.65 7.61 23.59
CA GLN A 13 -7.63 8.69 23.77
C GLN A 13 -7.60 9.71 22.63
N ALA A 14 -6.41 10.11 22.16
CA ALA A 14 -6.28 11.01 21.02
C ALA A 14 -6.91 10.40 19.77
N ILE A 15 -6.63 9.13 19.48
CA ILE A 15 -7.21 8.44 18.32
C ILE A 15 -8.73 8.33 18.47
N CYS A 16 -9.25 7.93 19.64
CA CYS A 16 -10.70 7.87 19.88
C CYS A 16 -11.39 9.21 19.63
N LYS A 17 -10.78 10.34 20.04
CA LYS A 17 -11.33 11.69 19.81
C LYS A 17 -11.41 12.04 18.33
N HIS A 18 -10.44 11.60 17.54
CA HIS A 18 -10.37 11.92 16.11
C HIS A 18 -11.19 10.97 15.23
N THR A 19 -11.30 9.69 15.61
CA THR A 19 -12.00 8.67 14.80
C THR A 19 -13.44 8.46 15.23
N GLY A 20 -13.82 8.89 16.44
CA GLY A 20 -15.15 8.63 17.02
C GLY A 20 -15.36 7.18 17.47
N SER A 21 -14.40 6.28 17.20
CA SER A 21 -14.45 4.88 17.65
C SER A 21 -14.11 4.78 19.12
N THR A 22 -14.89 4.02 19.88
CA THR A 22 -14.66 3.75 21.32
C THR A 22 -13.95 2.42 21.57
N ASN A 23 -13.81 1.59 20.54
CA ASN A 23 -13.26 0.24 20.66
C ASN A 23 -11.73 0.25 20.51
N LYS A 24 -11.03 0.08 21.65
CA LYS A 24 -9.55 0.01 21.70
C LYS A 24 -8.98 -1.08 20.78
N THR A 25 -9.63 -2.24 20.69
CA THR A 25 -9.17 -3.37 19.88
C THR A 25 -9.24 -3.04 18.38
N GLU A 26 -10.32 -2.39 17.96
CA GLU A 26 -10.52 -2.00 16.57
C GLU A 26 -9.50 -0.94 16.14
N ILE A 27 -9.25 0.06 16.99
CA ILE A 27 -8.23 1.08 16.78
C ILE A 27 -6.85 0.44 16.55
N ILE A 28 -6.47 -0.51 17.40
CA ILE A 28 -5.19 -1.19 17.30
C ILE A 28 -5.10 -2.01 16.01
N ASN A 29 -6.15 -2.76 15.65
CA ASN A 29 -6.18 -3.55 14.43
C ASN A 29 -6.08 -2.68 13.17
N ASN A 30 -6.77 -1.54 13.15
CA ASN A 30 -6.72 -0.59 12.05
C ASN A 30 -5.32 0.03 11.92
N ALA A 31 -4.72 0.47 13.02
CA ALA A 31 -3.37 1.02 13.04
C ALA A 31 -2.32 0.01 12.54
N LEU A 32 -2.42 -1.26 12.95
CA LEU A 32 -1.53 -2.32 12.48
C LEU A 32 -1.71 -2.62 10.99
N SER A 33 -2.95 -2.61 10.50
CA SER A 33 -3.26 -2.83 9.08
C SER A 33 -2.70 -1.71 8.22
N GLU A 34 -2.82 -0.47 8.67
CA GLU A 34 -2.26 0.70 7.99
C GLU A 34 -0.72 0.67 8.00
N TYR A 35 -0.12 0.31 9.13
CA TYR A 35 1.33 0.17 9.25
C TYR A 35 1.88 -0.93 8.33
N LEU A 36 1.19 -2.07 8.23
CA LEU A 36 1.54 -3.12 7.26
C LEU A 36 1.45 -2.61 5.82
N GLY A 37 0.41 -1.84 5.50
CA GLY A 37 0.27 -1.18 4.20
C GLY A 37 1.45 -0.25 3.89
N LYS A 38 1.90 0.53 4.87
CA LYS A 38 3.08 1.40 4.74
C LYS A 38 4.35 0.60 4.48
N ILE A 39 4.58 -0.50 5.19
CA ILE A 39 5.74 -1.38 4.97
C ILE A 39 5.70 -1.96 3.55
N ARG A 40 4.56 -2.45 3.08
CA ARG A 40 4.43 -3.00 1.72
C ARG A 40 4.78 -1.97 0.65
N ARG A 41 4.29 -0.73 0.78
CA ARG A 41 4.66 0.37 -0.13
C ARG A 41 6.15 0.67 -0.08
N GLN A 42 6.73 0.73 1.12
CA GLN A 42 8.16 0.97 1.26
C GLN A 42 9.00 -0.15 0.62
N ASN A 43 8.59 -1.41 0.79
CA ASN A 43 9.27 -2.55 0.18
C ASN A 43 9.20 -2.49 -1.36
N LEU A 44 8.06 -2.09 -1.92
CA LEU A 44 7.92 -1.89 -3.36
C LEU A 44 8.85 -0.77 -3.85
N MET A 45 8.92 0.36 -3.14
CA MET A 45 9.85 1.44 -3.46
C MET A 45 11.30 1.00 -3.34
N ASN A 46 11.63 0.18 -2.34
CA ASN A 46 12.99 -0.36 -2.15
C ASN A 46 13.36 -1.44 -3.18
N ALA A 47 12.36 -1.99 -3.89
CA ALA A 47 12.57 -2.91 -5.00
C ALA A 47 12.86 -2.17 -6.31
N TYR A 48 12.60 -0.85 -6.37
CA TYR A 48 12.95 -0.01 -7.51
C TYR A 48 14.45 -0.08 -7.80
N GLY A 49 14.81 -0.38 -9.05
CA GLY A 49 16.20 -0.53 -9.49
C GLY A 49 16.88 -1.85 -9.09
N LYS A 50 16.20 -2.74 -8.36
CA LYS A 50 16.68 -4.12 -8.10
C LYS A 50 16.08 -5.15 -9.06
N ILE A 51 14.95 -4.81 -9.67
CA ILE A 51 14.32 -5.64 -10.68
C ILE A 51 14.92 -5.23 -12.02
N ASP A 52 15.65 -6.16 -12.63
CA ASP A 52 16.10 -6.02 -14.01
C ASP A 52 14.89 -6.26 -14.93
N LEU A 53 14.38 -5.18 -15.51
CA LEU A 53 13.31 -5.22 -16.49
C LEU A 53 13.93 -4.94 -17.86
N ASP A 54 14.24 -6.02 -18.58
CA ASP A 54 14.65 -5.95 -19.98
C ASP A 54 13.43 -5.66 -20.86
N LEU A 55 13.07 -4.37 -20.92
CA LEU A 55 11.88 -3.88 -21.58
C LEU A 55 12.25 -2.74 -22.52
N ASP A 56 12.16 -2.99 -23.83
CA ASP A 56 12.29 -1.94 -24.83
C ASP A 56 10.96 -1.18 -24.99
N VAL A 57 10.94 0.03 -24.44
CA VAL A 57 9.81 0.95 -24.51
C VAL A 57 9.42 1.29 -25.95
N ARG A 58 10.37 1.24 -26.90
CA ARG A 58 10.11 1.50 -28.32
C ARG A 58 9.38 0.34 -28.97
N GLU A 59 9.77 -0.89 -28.63
CA GLU A 59 9.11 -2.09 -29.14
C GLU A 59 7.66 -2.17 -28.67
N LEU A 60 7.42 -1.91 -27.37
CA LEU A 60 6.07 -1.82 -26.82
C LEU A 60 5.23 -0.77 -27.54
N ARG A 61 5.78 0.43 -27.76
CA ARG A 61 5.06 1.51 -28.45
C ARG A 61 4.72 1.17 -29.89
N ASN A 62 5.62 0.47 -30.59
CA ASN A 62 5.38 0.04 -31.97
C ASN A 62 4.26 -1.00 -32.04
N ARG A 63 4.19 -1.92 -31.08
CA ARG A 63 3.10 -2.91 -30.99
C ARG A 63 1.74 -2.24 -30.81
N GLU A 64 1.62 -1.30 -29.88
CA GLU A 64 0.39 -0.52 -29.66
C GLU A 64 -0.04 0.25 -30.94
N LEU A 65 0.91 0.86 -31.65
CA LEU A 65 0.65 1.56 -32.91
C LEU A 65 0.19 0.62 -34.03
N GLN A 66 0.72 -0.60 -34.05
CA GLN A 66 0.35 -1.60 -35.05
C GLN A 66 -1.05 -2.16 -34.76
N GLU A 67 -1.36 -2.47 -33.50
CA GLU A 67 -2.70 -2.87 -33.06
C GLU A 67 -3.75 -1.80 -33.36
N MET A 68 -3.42 -0.51 -33.16
CA MET A 68 -4.29 0.60 -33.55
C MET A 68 -4.53 0.65 -35.06
N LYS A 69 -3.51 0.43 -35.89
CA LYS A 69 -3.67 0.44 -37.35
C LYS A 69 -4.57 -0.69 -37.82
N GLU A 70 -4.39 -1.90 -37.28
CA GLU A 70 -5.19 -3.09 -37.60
C GLU A 70 -6.66 -2.95 -37.17
N LEU A 71 -6.98 -2.07 -36.23
CA LEU A 71 -8.35 -1.83 -35.76
C LEU A 71 -9.13 -0.80 -36.61
N TYR A 72 -8.41 0.04 -37.38
CA TYR A 72 -8.98 1.14 -38.17
C TYR A 72 -8.81 0.95 -39.68
N GLU A 73 -8.18 -0.14 -40.12
CA GLU A 73 -8.21 -0.67 -41.50
C GLU A 73 -9.29 -1.75 -41.66
#